data_AF-X1AA96-F1
#
_entry.id   AF-X1AA96-F1
#
_cell.length_a   1.000
_cell.length_b   1.000
_cell.length_c   1.000
_cell.angle_alpha   90.00
_cell.angle_beta   90.00
_cell.angle_gamma   90.00
#
_symmetry.space_group_name_H-M   'P 1'
#
loop_
_entity.id
_entity.type
_entity.pdbx_description
1 polymer ?
#
loop_
_entity_poly.entity_id
_entity_poly.type
_entity_poly.pdbx_seq_one_letter_code
_entity_poly.pdbx_strand_id
1 'polypeptide(L)'
;NFYKTLEQVQSKFGARCIPLQLPIGAHDDFQGIVDLLTMKSYIGSPAKEAEIPASLQAEANSFREKLVEAVAEIDDRLIEKYLNGDMNHSKPIMLMNENG
;
A
#
# COMPACT_ATOMS: atom_id res chain seq x y z
N ASN A 1 -15.67 -3.04 -3.26
CA ASN A 1 -15.08 -1.84 -3.90
C ASN A 1 -14.17 -1.20 -2.86
N PHE A 2 -12.86 -1.20 -3.12
CA PHE A 2 -11.82 -0.74 -2.17
C PHE A 2 -12.05 0.69 -1.67
N TYR A 3 -12.29 1.66 -2.56
CA TYR A 3 -12.45 3.05 -2.16
C TYR A 3 -13.67 3.29 -1.28
N LYS A 4 -14.77 2.57 -1.52
CA LYS A 4 -15.95 2.64 -0.63
C LYS A 4 -15.63 2.11 0.77
N THR A 5 -14.88 1.01 0.86
CA THR A 5 -14.43 0.48 2.15
C THR A 5 -13.49 1.46 2.84
N LEU A 6 -12.54 2.04 2.10
CA LEU A 6 -11.61 3.03 2.61
C LEU A 6 -12.36 4.26 3.16
N GLU A 7 -13.32 4.78 2.42
CA GLU A 7 -14.16 5.90 2.86
C GLU A 7 -14.93 5.58 4.14
N GLN A 8 -15.53 4.39 4.24
CA GLN A 8 -16.22 3.95 5.45
C GLN A 8 -15.28 3.84 6.66
N VAL A 9 -14.07 3.32 6.45
CA VAL A 9 -13.05 3.24 7.50
C VAL A 9 -12.62 4.64 7.92
N GLN A 10 -12.34 5.54 6.98
CA GLN A 10 -11.96 6.92 7.25
C GLN A 10 -13.09 7.71 7.94
N SER A 11 -14.35 7.44 7.60
CA SER A 11 -15.50 8.04 8.29
C SER A 11 -15.59 7.61 9.76
N LYS A 12 -15.15 6.39 10.10
CA LYS A 12 -15.19 5.87 11.48
C LYS A 12 -13.95 6.22 12.30
N PHE A 13 -12.77 6.17 11.70
CA PHE A 13 -11.48 6.28 12.39
C PHE A 13 -10.72 7.57 12.08
N GLY A 14 -11.26 8.40 11.19
CA GLY A 14 -10.65 9.65 10.74
C GLY A 14 -9.81 9.50 9.47
N ALA A 15 -9.52 10.63 8.83
CA ALA A 15 -8.75 10.71 7.58
C ALA A 15 -7.30 10.21 7.70
N ARG A 16 -6.80 10.03 8.93
CA ARG A 16 -5.49 9.42 9.23
C ARG A 16 -5.44 7.92 8.96
N CYS A 17 -6.58 7.27 8.73
CA CYS A 17 -6.57 5.89 8.27
C CYS A 17 -6.20 5.86 6.77
N ILE A 18 -4.93 5.61 6.51
CA ILE A 18 -4.33 5.65 5.17
C ILE A 18 -3.97 4.22 4.76
N PRO A 19 -4.30 3.81 3.53
CA PRO A 19 -3.94 2.49 3.04
C PRO A 19 -2.42 2.36 2.93
N LEU A 20 -1.90 1.15 3.19
CA LEU A 20 -0.50 0.79 2.89
C LEU A 20 -0.35 0.19 1.50
N GLN A 21 -1.44 -0.36 0.94
CA GLN A 21 -1.45 -1.04 -0.34
C GLN A 21 -2.69 -0.62 -1.14
N LEU A 22 -2.53 -0.51 -2.46
CA LEU A 22 -3.62 -0.26 -3.40
C LEU A 22 -3.84 -1.49 -4.28
N PRO A 23 -5.08 -1.93 -4.52
CA PRO A 23 -5.33 -3.04 -5.44
C PRO A 23 -5.13 -2.61 -6.91
N ILE A 24 -4.60 -3.51 -7.72
CA ILE A 24 -4.51 -3.37 -9.17
C ILE A 24 -5.68 -4.13 -9.78
N GLY A 25 -6.66 -3.39 -10.29
CA GLY A 25 -7.93 -3.94 -10.76
C GLY A 25 -8.86 -4.35 -9.61
N ALA A 26 -9.96 -5.02 -9.93
CA ALA A 26 -10.96 -5.43 -8.95
C ALA A 26 -11.73 -6.66 -9.42
N HIS A 27 -12.21 -7.48 -8.48
CA HIS A 27 -13.02 -8.67 -8.77
C HIS A 27 -12.26 -9.59 -9.73
N ASP A 28 -12.85 -9.93 -10.87
CA ASP A 28 -12.24 -10.82 -11.87
C ASP A 28 -11.02 -10.18 -12.57
N ASP A 29 -10.93 -8.85 -12.56
CA ASP A 29 -9.80 -8.09 -13.10
C ASP A 29 -8.72 -7.82 -12.05
N PHE A 30 -8.77 -8.46 -10.86
CA PHE A 30 -7.72 -8.29 -9.86
C PHE A 30 -6.42 -8.95 -10.32
N GLN A 31 -5.37 -8.15 -10.46
CA GLN A 31 -4.07 -8.59 -10.97
C GLN A 31 -2.98 -8.60 -9.90
N GLY A 32 -3.17 -7.84 -8.82
CA GLY A 32 -2.16 -7.68 -7.79
C GLY A 32 -2.35 -6.45 -6.93
N ILE A 33 -1.25 -5.99 -6.34
CA ILE A 33 -1.24 -4.82 -5.46
C ILE A 33 -0.09 -3.87 -5.79
N VAL A 34 -0.25 -2.61 -5.45
CA VAL A 34 0.82 -1.62 -5.28
C VAL A 34 1.12 -1.52 -3.80
N ASP A 35 2.38 -1.71 -3.44
CA ASP A 35 2.90 -1.42 -2.11
C ASP A 35 3.38 0.03 -2.06
N LEU A 36 2.68 0.86 -1.29
CA LEU A 36 2.99 2.28 -1.16
C LEU A 36 4.26 2.52 -0.35
N LEU A 37 4.73 1.52 0.38
CA LEU A 37 5.94 1.66 1.17
C LEU A 37 7.20 1.52 0.32
N THR A 38 7.24 0.49 -0.52
CA THR A 38 8.35 0.20 -1.44
C THR A 38 8.21 0.89 -2.79
N MET A 39 7.02 1.43 -3.08
CA MET A 39 6.65 1.99 -4.39
C MET A 39 6.87 0.98 -5.52
N LYS A 40 6.52 -0.28 -5.26
CA LYS A 40 6.56 -1.40 -6.20
C LYS A 40 5.17 -2.01 -6.36
N SER A 41 4.94 -2.68 -7.48
CA SER A 41 3.78 -3.54 -7.66
C SER A 41 4.15 -5.01 -7.50
N TYR A 42 3.19 -5.81 -7.08
CA TYR A 42 3.30 -7.27 -7.02
C TYR A 42 2.13 -7.86 -7.78
N ILE A 43 2.40 -8.45 -8.95
CA ILE A 43 1.39 -8.88 -9.92
C ILE A 43 1.52 -10.38 -10.23
N GLY A 44 0.38 -11.05 -10.42
CA GLY A 44 0.31 -12.45 -10.85
C GLY A 44 0.28 -13.46 -9.71
N SER A 45 0.35 -14.75 -10.09
CA SER A 45 0.39 -15.89 -9.17
C SER A 45 1.44 -16.91 -9.65
N PRO A 46 2.59 -17.05 -8.98
CA PRO A 46 3.03 -16.31 -7.81
C PRO A 46 3.27 -14.83 -8.12
N ALA A 47 3.03 -13.97 -7.13
CA ALA A 47 3.21 -12.53 -7.28
C ALA A 47 4.67 -12.19 -7.55
N LYS A 48 4.93 -11.42 -8.62
CA LYS A 48 6.26 -10.95 -8.99
C LYS A 48 6.34 -9.44 -8.81
N GLU A 49 7.47 -8.98 -8.29
CA GLU A 49 7.77 -7.56 -8.20
C GLU A 49 7.87 -6.95 -9.60
N ALA A 50 7.22 -5.80 -9.78
CA ALA A 50 7.24 -5.02 -11.00
C ALA A 50 7.11 -3.51 -10.69
N GLU A 51 7.20 -2.68 -11.72
CA GLU A 51 6.91 -1.26 -11.61
C GLU A 51 5.41 -1.01 -11.42
N ILE A 52 5.06 0.13 -10.83
CA ILE A 52 3.66 0.54 -10.67
C ILE A 52 3.07 0.83 -12.06
N PRO A 53 1.88 0.30 -12.41
CA PRO A 53 1.23 0.64 -13.66
C PRO A 53 1.02 2.15 -13.80
N ALA A 54 1.28 2.71 -14.98
CA ALA A 54 1.17 4.16 -15.21
C ALA A 54 -0.21 4.74 -14.84
N SER A 55 -1.28 3.95 -14.99
CA SER A 55 -2.65 4.32 -14.60
C SER A 55 -2.83 4.52 -13.10
N LEU A 56 -1.99 3.88 -12.27
CA LEU A 56 -2.05 3.96 -10.80
C LEU A 56 -0.92 4.82 -10.22
N GLN A 57 0.06 5.25 -11.02
CA GLN A 57 1.22 5.99 -10.52
C GLN A 57 0.85 7.28 -9.78
N ALA A 58 -0.06 8.08 -10.35
CA ALA A 58 -0.48 9.34 -9.75
C ALA A 58 -1.22 9.12 -8.43
N GLU A 59 -2.08 8.11 -8.38
CA GLU A 59 -2.82 7.75 -7.17
C GLU A 59 -1.88 7.20 -6.08
N ALA A 60 -0.98 6.29 -6.46
CA ALA A 60 0.03 5.75 -5.56
C ALA A 60 0.89 6.86 -4.94
N ASN A 61 1.32 7.84 -5.75
CA ASN A 61 2.06 8.99 -5.25
C ASN A 61 1.24 9.81 -4.26
N SER A 62 -0.04 10.08 -4.56
CA SER A 62 -0.91 10.85 -3.66
C SER A 62 -1.15 10.14 -2.32
N PHE A 63 -1.38 8.82 -2.32
CA PHE A 63 -1.52 8.07 -1.07
C PHE A 63 -0.18 7.93 -0.33
N ARG A 64 0.94 7.82 -1.05
CA ARG A 64 2.28 7.81 -0.46
C ARG A 64 2.59 9.12 0.25
N GLU A 65 2.28 10.26 -0.34
CA GLU A 65 2.45 11.57 0.30
C GLU A 65 1.67 11.66 1.61
N LYS A 66 0.38 11.28 1.59
CA LYS A 66 -0.45 11.25 2.80
C LYS A 66 0.13 10.31 3.86
N LEU A 67 0.60 9.14 3.44
CA LEU A 67 1.21 8.16 4.34
C LEU A 67 2.47 8.73 5.00
N VAL A 68 3.31 9.40 4.22
CA VAL A 68 4.54 10.05 4.71
C VAL A 68 4.21 11.17 5.68
N GLU A 69 3.26 12.04 5.34
CA GLU A 69 2.79 13.13 6.21
C GLU A 69 2.25 12.59 7.55
N ALA A 70 1.39 11.57 7.49
CA ALA A 70 0.82 10.97 8.70
C ALA A 70 1.87 10.28 9.58
N VAL A 71 2.90 9.66 9.00
CA VAL A 71 3.98 9.04 9.76
C VAL A 71 4.88 10.10 10.39
N ALA A 72 5.20 11.18 9.66
CA ALA A 72 5.98 12.30 10.19
C ALA A 72 5.27 13.00 11.37
N GLU A 73 3.93 13.16 11.31
CA GLU A 73 3.15 13.70 12.44
C GLU A 73 3.27 12.86 13.73
N ILE A 74 3.51 11.55 13.62
CA ILE A 74 3.55 10.64 14.77
C ILE A 74 4.95 10.59 15.38
N ASP A 75 5.98 10.42 14.56
CA ASP A 75 7.39 10.41 14.98
C ASP A 75 8.31 10.61 13.77
N ASP A 76 8.94 11.78 13.68
CA ASP A 76 9.93 12.12 12.65
C ASP A 76 11.05 11.05 12.52
N ARG A 77 11.37 10.33 13.59
CA ARG A 77 12.43 9.29 13.58
C ARG A 77 11.98 7.99 12.91
N LEU A 78 10.68 7.71 12.88
CA LEU A 78 10.14 6.54 12.19
C LEU A 78 10.31 6.68 10.69
N ILE A 79 10.13 7.89 10.15
CA ILE A 79 10.21 8.11 8.71
C ILE A 79 11.65 8.08 8.20
N GLU A 80 12.61 8.65 8.95
CA GLU A 80 14.03 8.56 8.62
C GLU A 80 14.52 7.12 8.59
N LYS A 81 14.18 6.32 9.60
CA LYS A 81 14.53 4.88 9.64
C LYS A 81 13.89 4.09 8.50
N TYR A 82 12.66 4.45 8.12
CA TYR A 82 11.94 3.80 7.04
C TYR A 82 12.55 4.12 5.66
N LEU A 83 12.81 5.40 5.40
CA LEU A 83 13.37 5.88 4.13
C LEU A 83 14.82 5.43 3.93
N ASN A 84 15.58 5.25 5.01
CA ASN A 84 16.96 4.76 4.96
C ASN A 84 17.06 3.23 4.77
N GLY A 85 15.93 2.51 4.67
CA GLY A 85 15.91 1.07 4.43
C GLY A 85 16.25 0.22 5.66
N ASP A 86 16.34 0.81 6.85
CA ASP A 86 16.66 0.11 8.10
C ASP A 86 15.48 -0.72 8.64
N MET A 87 14.26 -0.47 8.14
CA MET A 87 13.09 -1.29 8.45
C MET A 87 12.97 -2.41 7.41
N ASN A 88 13.56 -3.58 7.74
CA ASN A 88 13.37 -4.81 6.96
C ASN A 88 11.88 -5.16 6.91
N HIS A 89 11.19 -4.77 5.84
CA HIS A 89 9.81 -5.16 5.59
C HIS A 89 9.81 -6.69 5.36
N SER A 90 9.26 -7.41 6.33
CA SER A 90 8.93 -8.82 6.18
C SER A 90 7.92 -8.95 5.04
N LYS A 91 8.23 -9.78 4.04
CA LYS A 91 7.50 -10.07 2.80
C LYS A 91 6.03 -9.60 2.71
N PRO A 92 5.56 -9.14 1.52
CA PRO A 92 4.17 -8.72 1.33
C PRO A 92 3.19 -9.76 1.92
N ILE A 93 2.17 -9.26 2.63
CA ILE A 93 1.16 -10.04 3.40
C ILE A 93 0.40 -11.08 2.53
N MET A 94 0.65 -11.11 1.22
CA MET A 94 0.16 -12.09 0.25
C MET A 94 0.51 -13.56 0.55
N LEU A 95 1.36 -13.87 1.55
CA LEU A 95 1.69 -15.26 1.93
C LEU A 95 0.74 -15.88 2.97
N MET A 96 -0.39 -15.24 3.31
CA MET A 96 -1.40 -15.85 4.20
C MET A 96 -2.57 -16.44 3.41
N ASN A 97 -2.29 -17.37 2.50
CA ASN A 97 -3.30 -18.31 1.97
C ASN A 97 -2.63 -19.64 1.63
N GLU A 98 -2.00 -20.24 2.64
CA GLU A 98 -1.68 -21.66 2.64
C GLU A 98 -2.48 -22.26 3.79
N ASN A 99 -3.68 -22.76 3.51
CA ASN A 99 -4.37 -23.82 4.26
C ASN A 99 -5.65 -24.20 3.49
N GLY A 100 -5.46 -25.13 2.57
CA GLY A 100 -6.47 -26.03 2.00
C GLY A 100 -5.77 -27.35 1.70
#